data_AF-A0A428XCF4-F1
#
_entry.id   AF-A0A428XCF4-F1
#
_cell.length_a   1.000
_cell.length_b   1.000
_cell.length_c   1.000
_cell.angle_alpha   90.00
_cell.angle_beta   90.00
_cell.angle_gamma   90.00
#
_symmetry.space_group_name_H-M   'P 1'
#
loop_
_entity.id
_entity.type
_entity.pdbx_description
1 polymer ?
#
loop_
_entity_poly.entity_id
_entity_poly.type
_entity_poly.pdbx_seq_one_letter_code
_entity_poly.pdbx_strand_id
1 'polypeptide(L)'
;MTAETVLSPSADSAADPRPGSAPGRGERHAGPSLSPSRAADFKTCPLLFRFRTIDRLPEKPTPDQVRGTLVHAVLESLFDLPAAERTPAAAAALVAPSWARLLEQEPALEALFAETVAA
;
A
#
# COMPACT_ATOMS: atom_id res chain seq x y z
N MET A 1 43.97 -36.26 -5.54
CA MET A 1 43.20 -35.05 -5.90
C MET A 1 42.85 -34.35 -4.60
N THR A 2 43.76 -33.49 -4.17
CA THR A 2 43.75 -32.70 -2.95
C THR A 2 43.01 -31.39 -3.22
N ALA A 3 42.16 -30.96 -2.29
CA ALA A 3 41.78 -29.56 -2.17
C ALA A 3 41.83 -29.20 -0.68
N GLU A 4 42.88 -28.45 -0.34
CA GLU A 4 43.15 -27.90 0.97
C GLU A 4 42.18 -26.76 1.34
N THR A 5 41.95 -26.67 2.65
CA THR A 5 41.49 -25.49 3.37
C THR A 5 42.38 -24.27 3.09
N VAL A 6 41.78 -23.10 2.86
CA VAL A 6 42.42 -21.81 3.19
C VAL A 6 41.45 -20.96 4.00
N LEU A 7 41.97 -20.52 5.15
CA LEU A 7 41.37 -19.66 6.15
C LEU A 7 41.90 -18.21 5.95
N SER A 8 40.98 -17.24 5.99
CA SER A 8 41.15 -15.83 6.45
C SER A 8 42.00 -14.85 5.62
N PRO A 9 41.86 -13.50 5.77
CA PRO A 9 41.33 -12.77 6.94
C PRO A 9 40.32 -11.63 6.70
N SER A 10 39.69 -11.22 7.80
CA SER A 10 39.10 -9.88 7.98
C SER A 10 40.21 -8.83 8.06
N ALA A 11 40.04 -7.72 7.36
CA ALA A 11 40.83 -6.51 7.55
C ALA A 11 39.89 -5.35 7.87
N ASP A 12 40.27 -4.64 8.92
CA ASP A 12 39.59 -3.52 9.54
C ASP A 12 39.60 -2.26 8.67
N SER A 13 38.53 -1.47 8.85
CA SER A 13 38.39 -0.03 8.67
C SER A 13 39.47 0.75 7.87
N ALA A 14 39.06 1.26 6.70
CA ALA A 14 39.55 2.54 6.18
C ALA A 14 38.35 3.45 5.92
N ALA A 15 38.25 4.52 6.71
CA ALA A 15 37.24 5.56 6.58
C ALA A 15 37.38 6.28 5.24
N ASP A 16 36.31 6.31 4.44
CA ASP A 16 36.21 7.11 3.21
C ASP A 16 35.67 8.51 3.56
N PRO A 17 36.31 9.61 3.12
CA PRO A 17 35.97 10.95 3.56
C PRO A 17 34.68 11.40 2.87
N ARG A 18 33.66 11.74 3.68
CA ARG A 18 32.39 12.29 3.16
C ARG A 18 32.68 13.60 2.41
N PRO A 19 32.43 13.70 1.08
CA PRO A 19 32.46 15.00 0.42
C PRO A 19 31.25 15.79 0.93
N GLY A 20 31.55 17.06 1.25
CA GLY A 20 30.71 17.98 2.01
C GLY A 20 29.27 18.10 1.53
N SER A 21 28.45 18.54 2.48
CA SER A 21 27.07 19.01 2.28
C SER A 21 27.04 20.01 1.11
N ALA A 22 26.60 19.53 -0.04
CA ALA A 22 26.34 20.38 -1.19
C ALA A 22 25.19 21.34 -0.82
N PRO A 23 25.28 22.63 -1.18
CA PRO A 23 24.20 23.57 -0.94
C PRO A 23 22.94 23.09 -1.65
N GLY A 24 21.80 23.21 -0.96
CA GLY A 24 20.53 22.58 -1.26
C GLY A 24 20.24 22.49 -2.75
N ARG A 25 20.24 21.24 -3.27
CA ARG A 25 19.64 20.92 -4.54
C ARG A 25 18.19 21.36 -4.41
N GLY A 26 17.88 22.54 -4.97
CA GLY A 26 16.57 23.16 -4.90
C GLY A 26 15.51 22.09 -5.09
N GLU A 27 14.53 22.10 -4.17
CA GLU A 27 13.41 21.19 -4.11
C GLU A 27 12.85 21.03 -5.52
N ARG A 28 13.29 19.97 -6.22
CA ARG A 28 12.61 19.54 -7.43
C ARG A 28 11.29 19.08 -6.88
N HIS A 29 10.25 19.92 -7.05
CA HIS A 29 8.88 19.49 -6.84
C HIS A 29 8.77 18.15 -7.55
N ALA A 30 8.67 17.08 -6.77
CA ALA A 30 8.48 15.76 -7.33
C ALA A 30 7.23 15.91 -8.17
N GLY A 31 7.40 15.86 -9.49
CA GLY A 31 6.27 15.99 -10.41
C GLY A 31 5.17 15.01 -10.00
N PRO A 32 3.91 15.29 -10.34
CA PRO A 32 2.79 14.45 -9.92
C PRO A 32 3.11 12.98 -10.16
N SER A 33 3.19 12.20 -9.09
CA SER A 33 3.55 10.80 -9.16
C SER A 33 2.40 10.04 -9.83
N LEU A 34 2.72 9.33 -10.90
CA LEU A 34 1.77 8.50 -11.62
C LEU A 34 1.78 7.10 -11.00
N SER A 35 0.66 6.67 -10.40
CA SER A 35 0.53 5.30 -9.93
C SER A 35 0.43 4.31 -11.11
N PRO A 36 0.81 3.03 -10.92
CA PRO A 36 0.63 2.02 -11.96
C PRO A 36 -0.80 1.92 -12.50
N SER A 37 -1.82 2.03 -11.64
CA SER A 37 -3.23 2.02 -12.04
C SER A 37 -3.59 3.21 -12.93
N ARG A 38 -3.15 4.42 -12.57
CA ARG A 38 -3.37 5.64 -13.37
C ARG A 38 -2.65 5.60 -14.72
N ALA A 39 -1.44 5.05 -14.73
CA ALA A 39 -0.70 4.82 -15.98
C ALA A 39 -1.42 3.83 -16.90
N ALA A 40 -2.00 2.77 -16.33
CA ALA A 40 -2.79 1.80 -17.08
C ALA A 40 -4.05 2.44 -17.67
N ASP A 41 -4.80 3.23 -16.89
CA ASP A 41 -5.98 3.96 -17.39
C ASP A 41 -5.62 4.86 -18.58
N PHE A 42 -4.51 5.60 -18.51
CA PHE A 42 -4.07 6.47 -19.60
C PHE A 42 -3.72 5.67 -20.86
N LYS A 43 -2.99 4.56 -20.71
CA LYS A 43 -2.64 3.67 -21.83
C LYS A 43 -3.86 3.03 -22.48
N THR A 44 -4.88 2.69 -21.69
CA THR A 44 -6.14 2.13 -22.19
C THR A 44 -7.01 3.18 -22.87
N CYS A 45 -7.19 4.34 -22.22
CA CYS A 45 -7.98 5.46 -22.75
C CYS A 45 -7.59 6.78 -22.06
N PRO A 46 -6.93 7.73 -22.76
CA PRO A 46 -6.54 9.01 -22.17
C PRO A 46 -7.71 9.83 -21.61
N LEU A 47 -8.92 9.71 -22.21
CA LEU A 47 -10.11 10.39 -21.72
C LEU A 47 -10.61 9.79 -20.40
N LEU A 48 -10.55 8.47 -20.24
CA LEU A 48 -10.86 7.81 -18.97
C LEU A 48 -9.93 8.30 -17.86
N PHE A 49 -8.62 8.34 -18.13
CA PHE A 49 -7.65 8.89 -17.19
C PHE A 49 -8.00 10.33 -16.77
N ARG A 50 -8.36 11.20 -17.72
CA ARG A 50 -8.80 12.57 -17.43
C ARG A 50 -10.00 12.57 -16.48
N PHE A 51 -11.06 11.82 -16.78
CA PHE A 51 -12.26 11.80 -15.95
C PHE A 51 -12.02 11.28 -14.53
N ARG A 52 -11.23 10.21 -14.36
CA ARG A 52 -10.99 9.61 -13.04
C ARG A 52 -9.93 10.34 -12.23
N THR A 53 -8.85 10.79 -12.87
CA THR A 53 -7.66 11.32 -12.16
C THR A 53 -7.62 12.85 -12.09
N ILE A 54 -8.01 13.53 -13.18
CA ILE A 54 -7.96 14.99 -13.26
C ILE A 54 -9.29 15.58 -12.78
N ASP A 55 -10.38 15.23 -13.46
CA ASP A 55 -11.70 15.80 -13.21
C ASP A 55 -12.38 15.16 -11.98
N ARG A 56 -11.93 13.96 -11.56
CA ARG A 56 -12.39 13.21 -10.37
C ARG A 56 -13.90 13.10 -10.27
N LEU A 57 -14.54 12.71 -11.38
CA LEU A 57 -15.98 12.52 -11.40
C LEU A 57 -16.40 11.46 -10.37
N PRO A 58 -17.56 11.61 -9.70
CA PRO A 58 -18.03 10.62 -8.72
C PRO A 58 -18.22 9.24 -9.36
N GLU A 59 -17.61 8.22 -8.76
CA GLU A 59 -17.74 6.83 -9.18
C GLU A 59 -18.38 6.02 -8.07
N LYS A 60 -19.26 5.07 -8.44
CA LYS A 60 -19.79 4.11 -7.47
C LYS A 60 -18.73 3.04 -7.22
N PRO A 61 -18.31 2.82 -5.97
CA PRO A 61 -17.36 1.77 -5.67
C PRO A 61 -17.98 0.39 -5.92
N THR A 62 -17.18 -0.54 -6.42
CA THR A 62 -17.60 -1.93 -6.61
C THR A 62 -17.40 -2.74 -5.33
N PRO A 63 -18.15 -3.84 -5.11
CA PRO A 63 -17.95 -4.70 -3.94
C PRO A 63 -16.50 -5.19 -3.77
N ASP A 64 -15.78 -5.45 -4.87
CA ASP A 64 -14.37 -5.86 -4.84
C ASP A 64 -13.44 -4.75 -4.38
N GLN A 65 -13.68 -3.51 -4.82
CA GLN A 65 -12.91 -2.35 -4.36
C GLN A 65 -13.08 -2.15 -2.85
N VAL A 66 -14.32 -2.24 -2.37
CA VAL A 66 -14.65 -2.09 -0.95
C VAL A 66 -14.02 -3.21 -0.10
N ARG A 67 -14.10 -4.46 -0.57
CA ARG A 67 -13.40 -5.60 0.07
C ARG A 67 -11.89 -5.36 0.16
N GLY A 68 -11.27 -4.88 -0.92
CA GLY A 68 -9.84 -4.55 -0.93
C GLY A 68 -9.50 -3.50 0.14
N THR A 69 -10.25 -2.41 0.19
CA THR A 69 -10.08 -1.35 1.21
C THR A 69 -10.20 -1.92 2.62
N LEU A 70 -11.22 -2.75 2.88
CA LEU A 70 -11.43 -3.38 4.19
C LEU A 70 -10.24 -4.29 4.58
N VAL A 71 -9.78 -5.14 3.66
CA VAL A 71 -8.64 -6.04 3.90
C VAL A 71 -7.37 -5.23 4.19
N HIS A 72 -7.12 -4.16 3.44
CA HIS A 72 -5.98 -3.28 3.71
C HIS A 72 -6.05 -2.64 5.10
N ALA A 73 -7.22 -2.12 5.51
CA ALA A 73 -7.40 -1.53 6.83
C ALA A 73 -7.21 -2.54 7.97
N VAL A 74 -7.68 -3.79 7.79
CA VAL A 74 -7.47 -4.88 8.74
C VAL A 74 -6.00 -5.23 8.86
N LEU A 75 -5.29 -5.34 7.72
CA LEU A 75 -3.86 -5.66 7.74
C LEU A 75 -3.04 -4.52 8.36
N GLU A 76 -3.35 -3.27 8.06
CA GLU A 76 -2.72 -2.12 8.71
C GLU A 76 -2.86 -2.23 10.24
N SER A 77 -4.09 -2.38 10.73
CA SER A 77 -4.37 -2.52 12.16
C SER A 77 -3.71 -3.77 12.79
N LEU A 78 -3.61 -4.87 12.04
CA LEU A 78 -2.93 -6.09 12.50
C LEU A 78 -1.43 -5.85 12.68
N PHE A 79 -0.80 -5.12 11.76
CA PHE A 79 0.64 -4.89 11.80
C PHE A 79 1.06 -3.81 12.81
N ASP A 80 0.12 -3.01 13.32
CA ASP A 80 0.32 -2.17 14.50
C ASP A 80 0.46 -2.97 15.80
N LEU A 81 -0.03 -4.22 15.85
CA LEU A 81 0.13 -5.11 17.00
C LEU A 81 1.58 -5.61 17.12
N PRO A 82 2.02 -6.00 18.34
CA PRO A 82 3.26 -6.72 18.56
C PRO A 82 3.35 -7.96 17.68
N ALA A 83 4.56 -8.32 17.22
CA ALA A 83 4.75 -9.40 16.25
C ALA A 83 4.14 -10.74 16.67
N ALA A 84 4.14 -11.06 17.97
CA ALA A 84 3.56 -12.29 18.52
C ALA A 84 2.02 -12.35 18.43
N GLU A 85 1.37 -11.19 18.33
CA GLU A 85 -0.09 -11.05 18.31
C GLU A 85 -0.66 -11.01 16.88
N ARG A 86 0.20 -10.93 15.84
CA ARG A 86 -0.18 -10.88 14.42
C ARG A 86 -0.65 -12.23 13.90
N THR A 87 -1.80 -12.67 14.38
CA THR A 87 -2.38 -13.98 14.08
C THR A 87 -3.59 -13.87 13.16
N PRO A 88 -3.95 -14.94 12.42
CA PRO A 88 -5.20 -14.98 11.66
C PRO A 88 -6.44 -14.75 12.52
N ALA A 89 -6.43 -15.21 13.77
CA ALA A 89 -7.52 -15.00 14.71
C ALA A 89 -7.67 -13.51 15.09
N ALA A 90 -6.56 -12.83 15.37
CA ALA A 90 -6.56 -11.39 15.59
C ALA A 90 -7.03 -10.62 14.36
N ALA A 91 -6.58 -11.01 13.16
CA ALA A 91 -7.01 -10.40 11.91
C ALA A 91 -8.53 -10.55 11.69
N ALA A 92 -9.09 -11.73 11.93
CA ALA A 92 -10.54 -11.98 11.84
C ALA A 92 -11.33 -11.12 12.83
N ALA A 93 -10.84 -10.97 14.06
CA ALA A 93 -11.47 -10.11 15.07
C ALA A 93 -11.46 -8.62 14.68
N LEU A 94 -10.50 -8.18 13.86
CA LEU A 94 -10.39 -6.81 13.37
C LEU A 94 -11.34 -6.48 12.21
N VAL A 95 -11.94 -7.48 11.54
CA VAL A 95 -12.82 -7.24 10.38
C VAL A 95 -14.05 -6.42 10.75
N ALA A 96 -14.80 -6.85 11.76
CA ALA A 96 -16.02 -6.16 12.20
C ALA A 96 -15.79 -4.69 12.62
N PRO A 97 -14.80 -4.36 13.48
CA PRO A 97 -14.55 -2.95 13.84
C PRO A 97 -14.03 -2.13 12.66
N SER A 98 -13.23 -2.73 11.75
CA SER A 98 -12.76 -2.03 10.55
C SER A 98 -13.89 -1.74 9.57
N TRP A 99 -14.85 -2.66 9.45
CA TRP A 99 -16.05 -2.47 8.64
C TRP A 99 -16.96 -1.38 9.22
N ALA A 100 -17.19 -1.39 10.54
CA ALA A 100 -17.97 -0.35 11.21
C ALA A 100 -17.38 1.05 10.96
N ARG A 101 -16.06 1.21 11.09
CA ARG A 101 -15.37 2.47 10.78
C ARG A 101 -15.55 2.90 9.33
N LEU A 102 -15.53 1.95 8.39
CA LEU A 102 -15.74 2.26 6.97
C LEU A 102 -17.17 2.75 6.71
N LEU A 103 -18.17 2.14 7.35
CA LEU A 103 -19.57 2.57 7.25
C LEU A 103 -19.83 3.94 7.90
N GLU A 104 -19.11 4.29 8.97
CA GLU A 104 -19.18 5.64 9.55
C GLU A 104 -18.72 6.72 8.56
N GLN A 105 -17.74 6.40 7.71
CA GLN A 105 -17.20 7.30 6.69
C GLN A 105 -18.08 7.34 5.44
N GLU A 106 -18.54 6.17 4.98
CA GLU A 106 -19.37 6.03 3.79
C GLU A 106 -20.57 5.08 4.05
N PRO A 107 -21.68 5.60 4.60
CA PRO A 107 -22.86 4.79 4.94
C PRO A 107 -23.48 4.08 3.73
N ALA A 108 -23.31 4.64 2.53
CA ALA A 108 -23.85 4.08 1.29
C ALA A 108 -23.25 2.69 0.93
N LEU A 109 -22.12 2.31 1.52
CA LEU A 109 -21.47 1.02 1.25
C LEU A 109 -22.26 -0.17 1.80
N GLU A 110 -23.12 0.02 2.81
CA GLU A 110 -23.95 -1.04 3.36
C GLU A 110 -24.86 -1.67 2.30
N ALA A 111 -25.41 -0.83 1.42
CA ALA A 111 -26.30 -1.27 0.34
C ALA A 111 -25.60 -2.19 -0.68
N LEU A 112 -24.27 -2.14 -0.80
CA LEU A 112 -23.52 -2.95 -1.76
C LEU A 112 -23.47 -4.45 -1.40
N PHE A 113 -23.71 -4.78 -0.13
CA PHE A 113 -23.61 -6.16 0.38
C PHE A 113 -24.97 -6.75 0.81
N ALA A 114 -26.04 -5.95 0.80
CA ALA A 114 -27.39 -6.39 1.16
C ALA A 114 -27.96 -7.48 0.22
N GLU A 115 -27.47 -7.59 -1.01
CA GLU A 115 -27.98 -8.54 -2.02
C GLU A 115 -27.33 -9.93 -1.97
N THR A 116 -26.29 -10.15 -1.17
CA THR A 116 -25.51 -11.42 -1.19
C THR A 116 -26.02 -12.51 -0.22
N VAL A 117 -27.00 -12.23 0.65
CA VAL A 117 -27.52 -13.19 1.66
C VAL A 117 -28.72 -14.00 1.13
N ALA A 118 -28.76 -14.26 -0.18
CA ALA A 118 -29.77 -15.11 -0.81
C ALA A 118 -29.09 -16.16 -1.71
N ALA A 119 -28.42 -17.14 -1.10
CA ALA A 119 -28.00 -18.38 -1.73
C ALA A 119 -27.88 -19.49 -0.70
#